data_AF-A0A0S8B7M9-F1
#
_entry.id   AF-A0A0S8B7M9-F1
#
_cell.length_a   1.000
_cell.length_b   1.000
_cell.length_c   1.000
_cell.angle_alpha   90.00
_cell.angle_beta   90.00
_cell.angle_gamma   90.00
#
_symmetry.space_group_name_H-M   'P 1'
#
loop_
_entity.id
_entity.type
_entity.pdbx_description
1 polymer ?
#
loop_
_entity_poly.entity_id
_entity_poly.type
_entity_poly.pdbx_seq_one_letter_code
_entity_poly.pdbx_strand_id
1 'polypeptide(L)'
;MISYRIEQRRLRYRNRVFHFVTSEPLTEATRTAAEAVSAVWVLMDGGRCHEVMSRVSGRPELELDRALLGWVERNIEILTS
;
A
#
# COMPACT_ATOMS: atom_id res chain seq x y z
N MET A 1 22.23 -9.71 -1.35
CA MET A 1 21.23 -8.81 -1.93
C MET A 1 19.87 -9.17 -1.36
N ILE A 2 19.26 -8.29 -0.57
CA ILE A 2 17.88 -8.48 -0.14
C ILE A 2 17.02 -8.06 -1.32
N SER A 3 16.50 -9.02 -2.07
CA SER A 3 15.52 -8.74 -3.12
C SER A 3 14.24 -8.23 -2.46
N TYR A 4 14.10 -6.91 -2.34
CA TYR A 4 12.85 -6.32 -1.91
C TYR A 4 11.79 -6.64 -2.96
N ARG A 5 10.83 -7.50 -2.61
CA ARG A 5 9.73 -7.86 -3.49
C ARG A 5 8.62 -6.83 -3.28
N ILE A 6 8.34 -6.05 -4.32
CA ILE A 6 7.16 -5.20 -4.37
C ILE A 6 5.92 -6.09 -4.21
N GLU A 7 5.13 -5.85 -3.17
CA GLU A 7 3.86 -6.51 -2.97
C GLU A 7 2.77 -5.78 -3.73
N GLN A 8 1.88 -6.54 -4.35
CA GLN A 8 0.75 -6.03 -5.11
C GLN A 8 -0.52 -6.73 -4.63
N ARG A 9 -1.58 -5.95 -4.42
CA ARG A 9 -2.89 -6.43 -3.97
C ARG A 9 -3.99 -5.81 -4.81
N ARG A 10 -4.87 -6.65 -5.36
CA ARG A 10 -6.04 -6.19 -6.12
C ARG A 10 -7.28 -6.56 -5.35
N LEU A 11 -8.02 -5.56 -4.89
CA LEU A 11 -9.23 -5.75 -4.09
C LEU A 11 -10.43 -5.17 -4.83
N ARG A 12 -11.56 -5.86 -4.73
CA ARG A 12 -12.81 -5.41 -5.34
C ARG A 12 -13.68 -4.74 -4.29
N TYR A 13 -14.16 -3.53 -4.59
CA TYR A 13 -15.09 -2.79 -3.76
C TYR A 13 -16.13 -2.09 -4.62
N ARG A 14 -17.42 -2.25 -4.30
CA ARG A 14 -18.57 -1.64 -5.02
C ARG A 14 -18.44 -1.68 -6.55
N ASN A 15 -18.17 -2.87 -7.09
CA ASN A 15 -18.00 -3.13 -8.54
C ASN A 15 -16.76 -2.51 -9.22
N ARG A 16 -15.86 -1.86 -8.46
CA ARG A 16 -14.56 -1.38 -8.94
C ARG A 16 -13.42 -2.24 -8.40
N VAL A 17 -12.33 -2.34 -9.15
CA VAL A 17 -11.09 -3.00 -8.73
C VAL A 17 -10.08 -1.93 -8.37
N PHE A 18 -9.51 -2.04 -7.18
CA PHE A 18 -8.50 -1.14 -6.63
C PHE A 18 -7.15 -1.85 -6.60
N HIS A 19 -6.13 -1.22 -7.17
CA HIS A 19 -4.78 -1.80 -7.29
C HIS A 19 -3.83 -1.15 -6.30
N PHE A 20 -3.47 -1.91 -5.27
CA PHE A 20 -2.55 -1.51 -4.22
C PHE A 20 -1.16 -2.06 -4.50
N VAL A 21 -0.15 -1.24 -4.26
CA VAL A 21 1.26 -1.61 -4.43
C VAL A 21 2.04 -1.09 -3.25
N THR A 22 3.02 -1.85 -2.74
CA THR A 22 3.97 -1.31 -1.76
C THR A 22 5.07 -0.53 -2.45
N SER A 23 5.37 0.68 -1.99
CA SER A 23 6.57 1.41 -2.42
C SER A 23 7.83 0.65 -2.01
N GLU A 24 8.91 0.79 -2.79
CA GLU A 24 10.24 0.37 -2.33
C GLU A 24 10.65 1.23 -1.12
N PRO A 25 11.23 0.63 -0.06
CA PRO A 25 11.98 1.40 0.91
C PRO A 25 13.16 2.01 0.15
N LEU A 26 13.39 3.32 0.26
CA LEU A 26 14.60 3.93 -0.28
C LEU A 26 15.81 3.25 0.37
N THR A 27 16.40 2.30 -0.33
CA THR A 27 17.73 1.78 -0.01
C THR A 27 18.78 2.76 -0.55
N GLU A 28 18.74 4.01 -0.10
CA GLU A 28 19.96 4.80 -0.12
C GLU A 28 20.80 4.31 1.05
N ALA A 29 22.01 3.86 0.75
CA ALA A 29 22.94 3.12 1.62
C ALA A 29 23.49 3.93 2.82
N THR A 30 22.73 4.88 3.36
CA THR A 30 23.22 5.85 4.34
C THR A 30 22.14 6.28 5.34
N ARG A 31 21.27 5.38 5.79
CA ARG A 31 20.55 5.61 7.06
C ARG A 31 20.62 4.38 7.94
N THR A 32 21.15 4.62 9.13
CA THR A 32 21.29 3.74 10.29
C THR A 32 20.13 2.75 10.39
N ALA A 33 20.45 1.49 10.71
CA ALA A 33 19.54 0.33 10.79
C ALA A 33 18.28 0.48 11.70
N ALA A 34 18.03 1.66 12.27
CA ALA A 34 16.85 2.01 13.04
C ALA A 34 15.73 2.66 12.21
N GLU A 35 16.01 3.18 11.01
CA GLU A 35 15.04 3.89 10.17
C GLU A 35 14.91 3.22 8.79
N ALA A 36 14.64 1.91 8.79
CA ALA A 36 14.06 1.29 7.60
C ALA A 36 12.72 1.99 7.34
N VAL A 37 12.72 2.96 6.42
CA VAL A 37 11.52 3.68 5.97
C VAL A 37 10.51 2.61 5.63
N SER A 38 9.52 2.46 6.51
CA SER A 38 8.58 1.35 6.42
C SER A 38 7.84 1.55 5.12
N ALA A 39 7.99 0.60 4.19
CA ALA A 39 7.35 0.66 2.89
C ALA A 39 5.87 1.04 3.06
N VAL A 40 5.33 1.90 2.20
CA VAL A 40 3.92 2.31 2.29
C VAL A 40 3.10 1.58 1.23
N TRP A 41 1.87 1.22 1.58
CA TRP A 41 0.85 0.83 0.62
C TRP A 41 0.31 2.08 -0.06
N VAL A 42 0.37 2.08 -1.39
CA VAL A 42 -0.22 3.12 -2.24
C VAL A 42 -1.30 2.51 -3.11
N LEU A 43 -2.38 3.24 -3.32
CA LEU A 43 -3.41 2.93 -4.32
C LEU A 43 -3.07 3.68 -5.61
N MET A 44 -2.99 2.94 -6.71
CA MET A 44 -2.89 3.50 -8.05
C MET A 44 -4.31 3.64 -8.63
N ASP A 45 -4.78 4.87 -8.82
CA ASP A 45 -6.07 5.18 -9.45
C ASP A 45 -5.90 6.25 -10.54
N GLY A 46 -6.22 5.93 -11.80
CA GLY A 46 -6.19 6.90 -12.89
C GLY A 46 -4.86 7.61 -13.15
N GLY A 47 -3.72 7.02 -12.77
CA GLY A 47 -2.39 7.65 -12.85
C GLY A 47 -2.02 8.50 -11.64
N ARG A 48 -2.86 8.54 -10.60
CA ARG A 48 -2.57 9.14 -9.29
C ARG A 48 -2.19 8.07 -8.27
N CYS A 49 -1.25 8.41 -7.40
CA CYS A 49 -0.84 7.59 -6.26
C CYS A 49 -1.47 8.16 -5.00
N HIS A 50 -2.27 7.37 -4.30
CA HIS A 50 -2.83 7.73 -3.00
C HIS A 50 -2.14 6.91 -1.91
N GLU A 51 -1.55 7.56 -0.91
CA GLU A 51 -0.99 6.87 0.24
C GLU A 51 -2.11 6.29 1.13
N VAL A 52 -2.00 5.00 1.44
CA VAL A 52 -3.06 4.24 2.13
C VAL A 52 -2.67 3.98 3.59
N MET A 53 -1.54 3.32 3.81
CA MET A 53 -0.99 3.02 5.14
C MET A 53 0.45 2.53 5.09
N SER A 54 1.18 2.60 6.19
CA SER A 54 2.46 1.91 6.35
C SER A 54 2.28 0.38 6.27
N ARG A 55 3.22 -0.28 5.60
CA ARG A 55 3.35 -1.74 5.57
C ARG A 55 3.84 -2.22 6.93
N VAL A 56 3.07 -3.12 7.51
CA VAL A 56 3.45 -3.83 8.73
C VAL A 56 3.79 -5.27 8.35
N SER A 57 5.07 -5.63 8.49
CA SER A 57 5.55 -6.99 8.23
C SER A 57 4.87 -7.99 9.18
N GLY A 58 4.43 -9.14 8.65
CA GLY A 58 3.78 -10.18 9.43
C GLY A 58 2.29 -9.96 9.71
N ARG A 59 1.67 -8.90 9.15
CA ARG A 59 0.22 -8.74 9.22
C ARG A 59 -0.47 -9.84 8.39
N PRO A 60 -1.50 -10.54 8.92
CA PRO A 60 -2.27 -11.52 8.15
C PRO A 60 -2.89 -10.90 6.91
N GLU A 61 -2.90 -11.64 5.80
CA GLU A 61 -3.42 -11.16 4.51
C GLU A 61 -4.88 -10.70 4.59
N LEU A 62 -5.71 -11.41 5.35
CA LEU A 62 -7.12 -11.05 5.57
C LEU A 62 -7.28 -9.70 6.30
N GLU A 63 -6.43 -9.45 7.29
CA GLU A 63 -6.45 -8.21 8.07
C GLU A 63 -5.90 -7.04 7.26
N LEU A 64 -4.90 -7.31 6.40
CA LEU A 64 -4.42 -6.35 5.42
C LEU A 64 -5.53 -5.97 4.43
N ASP A 65 -6.21 -6.95 3.83
CA ASP A 65 -7.28 -6.70 2.86
C ASP A 65 -8.41 -5.87 3.48
N ARG A 66 -8.81 -6.19 4.71
CA ARG A 66 -9.80 -5.41 5.48
C ARG A 66 -9.34 -3.97 5.70
N ALA A 67 -8.08 -3.77 6.07
CA ALA A 67 -7.53 -2.44 6.32
C ALA A 67 -7.47 -1.60 5.03
N LEU A 68 -7.04 -2.21 3.91
CA LEU A 68 -7.01 -1.56 2.58
C LEU A 68 -8.42 -1.20 2.10
N LEU A 69 -9.38 -2.12 2.23
CA LEU A 69 -10.78 -1.86 1.88
C LEU A 69 -11.42 -0.80 2.78
N GLY A 70 -11.12 -0.81 4.07
CA GLY A 70 -11.60 0.22 5.00
C GLY A 70 -11.07 1.61 4.65
N TRP A 71 -9.84 1.72 4.14
CA TRP A 71 -9.34 2.99 3.61
C TRP A 71 -10.09 3.41 2.35
N VAL A 72 -10.37 2.48 1.41
CA VAL A 72 -11.17 2.77 0.21
C VAL A 72 -12.55 3.25 0.58
N GLU A 73 -13.22 2.60 1.52
CA GLU A 73 -14.56 3.00 1.97
C GLU A 73 -14.59 4.45 2.45
N ARG A 74 -13.58 4.86 3.23
CA ARG A 74 -13.47 6.24 3.74
C ARG A 74 -13.10 7.27 2.67
N ASN A 75 -12.44 6.85 1.59
CA ASN A 75 -11.94 7.76 0.55
C ASN A 75 -12.70 7.61 -0.78
N ILE A 76 -13.75 6.80 -0.83
CA ILE A 76 -14.42 6.43 -2.08
C ILE A 76 -14.97 7.67 -2.79
N GLU A 77 -15.46 8.65 -2.04
CA GLU A 77 -16.02 9.89 -2.58
C GLU A 77 -14.97 10.67 -3.37
N ILE A 78 -13.73 10.72 -2.88
CA ILE A 78 -12.61 11.41 -3.53
C ILE A 78 -12.11 10.62 -4.76
N LEU A 79 -12.19 9.28 -4.71
CA LEU A 79 -11.78 8.38 -5.80
C LEU A 79 -12.84 8.27 -6.92
N THR A 80 -14.04 8.81 -6.70
CA THR A 80 -15.14 8.85 -7.67
C THR A 80 -15.47 10.25 -8.18
N SER A 81 -14.86 11.29 -7.59
CA SER A 81 -15.13 12.69 -7.90
C SER A 81 -14.34 13.23 -9.10
#